data_AF-A0AAW0EMD7-F1
#
_entry.id   AF-A0AAW0EMD7-F1
#
_cell.length_a   1.000
_cell.length_b   1.000
_cell.length_c   1.000
_cell.angle_alpha   90.00
_cell.angle_beta   90.00
_cell.angle_gamma   90.00
#
_symmetry.space_group_name_H-M   'P 1'
#
loop_
_entity.id
_entity.type
_entity.pdbx_description
1 polymer ?
#
loop_
_entity_poly.entity_id
_entity_poly.type
_entity_poly.pdbx_seq_one_letter_code
_entity_poly.pdbx_strand_id
1 'polypeptide(L)'
;MTRRASSTATAVAAAVLLLCAAVALSAADADKKLYPACGGKELTTTAGANETTKLRTFDTLTSTLTLDCIAYEVVSLRASQSNESGDYCLIEHQTEYAYSLALQAEYTPSNGSTIARRFPIRDMTGGSLAELTARMPARSKFSIVFTNLASDARCKLRLRALVSYNMESGANAEQNIPSVAAVEPRTVYTRSTERSTLVLDYGAHHVPSSSDIVFLTDFTQGTCAQPNHSMLHTDYSTALPPTVHLDGDRSQFVARTVTLYDPNTYRVCYRQGDSTAAATQIAVLTVFSGNPAYYDIVSGLGESGEVLIGTETTIKFFGYDLDTRRNGDEAMFVDFTAECDSGSPAGGVPLANDLDPEDNYGPNTTYSLWTWTLTRGGSFKVCYKRKAAGVWTEVPYIEDVAAADRPGETSTAAPTTTPTNPATGAACPVATPTQGRPWLKYKSAELVLAEKKLPDKFFSTLSRLLCLKRAMLTLARLRHNKEGKQVVLLVLNCEEDGAATTRECDSVERFNYLVSLSAEQLSEHGIVSVQGSTHMFAIDDDTVGKSSNTFGLVLLSLSILAAGGMVVFAVGRYQERRHHFVQFGLDDDDVDDMYDFNAAPASAMRNEYDVAAQPAPAPIRNAVIELED
;
A
#
# COMPACT_ATOMS: atom_id res chain seq x y z
N MET A 1 49.83 -42.66 36.63
CA MET A 1 48.92 -41.55 36.98
C MET A 1 49.57 -40.28 36.45
N THR A 2 49.02 -39.43 35.59
CA THR A 2 47.66 -39.12 35.13
C THR A 2 47.84 -38.28 33.87
N ARG A 3 47.02 -38.51 32.82
CA ARG A 3 46.48 -37.49 31.88
C ARG A 3 45.99 -38.17 30.60
N ARG A 4 44.68 -38.06 30.34
CA ARG A 4 44.06 -37.73 29.03
C ARG A 4 42.56 -37.92 29.14
N ALA A 5 41.86 -36.83 29.43
CA ALA A 5 40.42 -36.70 29.24
C ALA A 5 40.10 -35.20 29.18
N SER A 6 40.29 -34.55 28.02
CA SER A 6 39.81 -33.18 27.82
C SER A 6 39.60 -32.76 26.36
N SER A 7 39.60 -33.70 25.39
CA SER A 7 39.44 -33.35 23.97
C SER A 7 38.10 -33.76 23.36
N THR A 8 37.30 -34.59 24.03
CA THR A 8 35.99 -35.04 23.54
C THR A 8 34.84 -34.12 23.94
N ALA A 9 34.94 -33.42 25.07
CA ALA A 9 33.87 -32.53 25.54
C ALA A 9 33.73 -31.24 24.71
N THR A 10 34.83 -30.71 24.19
CA THR A 10 34.85 -29.47 23.38
C THR A 10 34.29 -29.66 21.97
N ALA A 11 34.46 -30.86 21.38
CA ALA A 11 33.94 -31.16 20.04
C ALA A 11 32.41 -31.30 20.03
N VAL A 12 31.82 -31.86 21.11
CA VAL A 12 30.36 -32.04 21.23
C VAL A 12 29.67 -30.70 21.49
N ALA A 13 30.27 -29.82 22.31
CA ALA A 13 29.73 -28.48 22.55
C ALA A 13 29.74 -27.61 21.27
N ALA A 14 30.80 -27.70 20.46
CA ALA A 14 30.88 -26.99 19.18
C ALA A 14 29.84 -27.50 18.16
N ALA A 15 29.60 -28.81 18.09
CA ALA A 15 28.59 -29.39 17.21
C ALA A 15 27.15 -29.00 17.61
N VAL A 16 26.86 -28.91 18.92
CA VAL A 16 25.54 -28.46 19.41
C VAL A 16 25.32 -26.97 19.16
N LEU A 17 26.36 -26.13 19.31
CA LEU A 17 26.28 -24.70 18.99
C LEU A 17 26.11 -24.45 17.47
N LEU A 18 26.75 -25.26 16.61
CA LEU A 18 26.57 -25.21 15.16
C LEU A 18 25.17 -25.72 14.72
N LEU A 19 24.60 -26.73 15.39
CA LEU A 19 23.22 -27.14 15.13
C LEU A 19 22.20 -26.11 15.64
N CYS A 20 22.44 -25.43 16.76
CA CYS A 20 21.56 -24.34 17.22
C CYS A 20 21.63 -23.10 16.31
N ALA A 21 22.80 -22.78 15.76
CA ALA A 21 22.95 -21.70 14.77
C ALA A 21 22.27 -22.05 13.44
N ALA A 22 22.32 -23.30 12.99
CA ALA A 22 21.63 -23.74 11.78
C ALA A 22 20.09 -23.74 11.92
N VAL A 23 19.55 -23.97 13.11
CA VAL A 23 18.10 -23.87 13.38
C VAL A 23 17.65 -22.41 13.53
N ALA A 24 18.52 -21.51 13.97
CA ALA A 24 18.25 -20.07 13.99
C ALA A 24 18.34 -19.41 12.59
N LEU A 25 19.19 -19.92 11.70
CA LEU A 25 19.28 -19.46 10.31
C LEU A 25 18.14 -19.96 9.41
N SER A 26 17.34 -20.93 9.85
CA SER A 26 16.07 -21.29 9.21
C SER A 26 14.85 -20.52 9.75
N ALA A 27 15.04 -19.62 10.72
CA ALA A 27 13.98 -18.78 11.27
C ALA A 27 13.95 -17.36 10.67
N ALA A 28 14.86 -17.03 9.76
CA ALA A 28 14.87 -15.75 9.02
C ALA A 28 13.91 -15.73 7.80
N ASP A 29 13.04 -16.74 7.66
CA ASP A 29 11.90 -16.75 6.72
C ASP A 29 10.56 -16.38 7.42
N ALA A 30 10.57 -16.06 8.71
CA ALA A 30 9.47 -15.41 9.43
C ALA A 30 9.72 -13.89 9.40
N ASP A 31 8.92 -13.00 8.82
CA ASP A 31 7.50 -13.01 8.48
C ASP A 31 7.32 -12.26 7.15
N LYS A 32 7.15 -12.97 6.02
CA LYS A 32 6.50 -12.31 4.87
C LYS A 32 5.03 -12.17 5.23
N LYS A 33 4.61 -10.94 5.58
CA LYS A 33 3.20 -10.62 5.85
C LYS A 33 2.37 -11.02 4.62
N LEU A 34 1.53 -12.05 4.75
CA LEU A 34 0.54 -12.35 3.73
C LEU A 34 -0.56 -11.30 3.83
N TYR A 35 -0.85 -10.62 2.73
CA TYR A 35 -1.88 -9.59 2.67
C TYR A 35 -3.17 -10.11 2.00
N PRO A 36 -4.38 -9.70 2.45
CA PRO A 36 -4.66 -8.87 3.64
C PRO A 36 -4.20 -9.54 4.93
N ALA A 37 -3.70 -8.79 5.91
CA ALA A 37 -3.20 -9.38 7.15
C ALA A 37 -4.34 -10.08 7.91
N CYS A 38 -4.37 -11.41 7.85
CA CYS A 38 -5.34 -12.22 8.58
C CYS A 38 -4.72 -12.72 9.88
N GLY A 39 -5.45 -12.58 10.98
CA GLY A 39 -5.14 -13.35 12.19
C GLY A 39 -5.33 -14.85 11.93
N GLY A 40 -4.50 -15.69 12.54
CA GLY A 40 -4.63 -17.14 12.43
C GLY A 40 -3.30 -17.88 12.37
N LYS A 41 -3.37 -19.20 12.23
CA LYS A 41 -2.19 -20.05 12.04
C LYS A 41 -1.92 -20.19 10.55
N GLU A 42 -0.65 -20.05 10.12
CA GLU A 42 -0.25 -20.33 8.75
C GLU A 42 -0.52 -21.80 8.41
N LEU A 43 -1.17 -22.01 7.27
CA LEU A 43 -1.49 -23.30 6.69
C LEU A 43 -0.77 -23.41 5.36
N THR A 44 -0.23 -24.58 5.08
CA THR A 44 0.47 -24.83 3.82
C THR A 44 0.01 -26.13 3.19
N THR A 45 -0.16 -26.15 1.87
CA THR A 45 -0.39 -27.38 1.10
C THR A 45 0.33 -27.31 -0.24
N THR A 46 0.50 -28.45 -0.89
CA THR A 46 1.19 -28.57 -2.18
C THR A 46 0.39 -29.45 -3.12
N ALA A 47 0.24 -29.06 -4.38
CA ALA A 47 -0.47 -29.84 -5.39
C ALA A 47 0.36 -29.97 -6.67
N GLY A 48 0.49 -31.19 -7.20
CA GLY A 48 0.96 -31.42 -8.56
C GLY A 48 -0.07 -30.97 -9.59
N ALA A 49 0.33 -30.91 -10.86
CA ALA A 49 -0.55 -30.52 -11.95
C ALA A 49 -1.83 -31.35 -12.02
N ASN A 50 -2.97 -30.67 -12.14
CA ASN A 50 -4.32 -31.26 -12.09
C ASN A 50 -4.67 -32.02 -10.80
N GLU A 51 -3.91 -31.82 -9.71
CA GLU A 51 -4.22 -32.40 -8.40
C GLU A 51 -4.98 -31.42 -7.52
N THR A 52 -5.91 -31.96 -6.72
CA THR A 52 -6.61 -31.23 -5.67
C THR A 52 -6.13 -31.69 -4.31
N THR A 53 -5.76 -30.75 -3.44
CA THR A 53 -5.36 -31.00 -2.05
C THR A 53 -6.22 -30.21 -1.09
N LYS A 54 -6.38 -30.72 0.14
CA LYS A 54 -7.13 -30.06 1.21
C LYS A 54 -6.15 -29.27 2.07
N LEU A 55 -6.23 -27.94 2.04
CA LEU A 55 -5.46 -27.06 2.93
C LEU A 55 -5.91 -27.21 4.38
N ARG A 56 -7.23 -27.26 4.59
CA ARG A 56 -7.85 -27.44 5.91
C ARG A 56 -9.15 -28.19 5.78
N THR A 57 -9.43 -29.04 6.77
CA THR A 57 -10.75 -29.62 6.97
C THR A 57 -11.29 -29.10 8.30
N PHE A 58 -12.57 -28.69 8.32
CA PHE A 58 -13.24 -28.26 9.53
C PHE A 58 -13.96 -29.46 10.14
N ASP A 59 -13.60 -29.80 11.38
CA ASP A 59 -14.09 -31.04 12.03
C ASP A 59 -15.55 -30.95 12.48
N THR A 60 -16.06 -29.73 12.65
CA THR A 60 -17.44 -29.49 13.08
C THR A 60 -18.38 -29.46 11.88
N LEU A 61 -19.42 -30.29 11.91
CA LEU A 61 -20.49 -30.25 10.92
C LEU A 61 -21.40 -29.03 11.19
N THR A 62 -21.46 -28.11 10.24
CA THR A 62 -22.29 -26.90 10.32
C THR A 62 -23.04 -26.70 9.00
N SER A 63 -24.16 -25.98 9.00
CA SER A 63 -24.84 -25.56 7.76
C SER A 63 -24.26 -24.28 7.19
N THR A 64 -23.49 -23.53 7.98
CA THR A 64 -22.97 -22.22 7.60
C THR A 64 -21.54 -22.05 8.06
N LEU A 65 -20.68 -21.60 7.15
CA LEU A 65 -19.31 -21.22 7.43
C LEU A 65 -19.06 -19.84 6.80
N THR A 66 -18.55 -18.92 7.60
CA THR A 66 -18.10 -17.61 7.15
C THR A 66 -16.57 -17.59 7.19
N LEU A 67 -15.94 -17.32 6.05
CA LEU A 67 -14.52 -17.02 5.97
C LEU A 67 -14.36 -15.52 6.18
N ASP A 68 -14.05 -15.13 7.42
CA ASP A 68 -13.86 -13.74 7.80
C ASP A 68 -12.69 -13.12 7.00
N CYS A 69 -11.58 -13.88 6.89
CA CYS A 69 -10.36 -13.43 6.24
C CYS A 69 -9.58 -14.62 5.67
N ILE A 70 -9.07 -14.49 4.44
CA ILE A 70 -8.03 -15.36 3.89
C ILE A 70 -6.93 -14.53 3.24
N ALA A 71 -5.72 -14.70 3.71
CA ALA A 71 -4.50 -14.16 3.11
C ALA A 71 -3.76 -15.34 2.52
N TYR A 72 -3.32 -15.28 1.27
CA TYR A 72 -2.58 -16.41 0.72
C TYR A 72 -1.62 -16.03 -0.39
N GLU A 73 -0.61 -16.87 -0.54
CA GLU A 73 0.42 -16.79 -1.58
C GLU A 73 0.56 -18.16 -2.24
N VAL A 74 0.58 -18.17 -3.57
CA VAL A 74 0.85 -19.37 -4.37
C VAL A 74 2.22 -19.22 -4.99
N VAL A 75 3.10 -20.18 -4.72
CA VAL A 75 4.47 -20.21 -5.26
C VAL A 75 4.72 -21.51 -6.01
N SER A 76 5.49 -21.43 -7.09
CA SER A 76 6.02 -22.63 -7.73
C SER A 76 7.06 -23.30 -6.84
N LEU A 77 6.90 -24.60 -6.64
CA LEU A 77 7.95 -25.45 -6.12
C LEU A 77 8.83 -25.82 -7.31
N ARG A 78 9.99 -25.14 -7.42
CA ARG A 78 11.09 -25.46 -8.36
C ARG A 78 11.73 -26.83 -8.08
N ALA A 79 10.93 -27.82 -7.75
CA ALA A 79 11.35 -29.09 -7.22
C ALA A 79 12.07 -29.89 -8.32
N SER A 80 13.39 -30.05 -8.15
CA SER A 80 14.28 -31.08 -8.71
C SER A 80 15.10 -30.80 -9.97
N GLN A 81 15.23 -29.57 -10.45
CA GLN A 81 16.06 -29.31 -11.63
C GLN A 81 17.19 -28.33 -11.34
N SER A 82 18.40 -28.77 -11.69
CA SER A 82 19.61 -27.96 -11.87
C SER A 82 19.27 -26.62 -12.52
N ASN A 83 20.06 -25.59 -12.21
CA ASN A 83 19.92 -24.16 -12.54
C ASN A 83 19.65 -23.75 -14.02
N GLU A 84 19.21 -24.66 -14.90
CA GLU A 84 19.02 -24.46 -16.34
C GLU A 84 17.56 -24.62 -16.82
N SER A 85 16.62 -25.13 -16.02
CA SER A 85 15.21 -25.25 -16.45
C SER A 85 14.33 -24.15 -15.86
N GLY A 86 13.64 -23.39 -16.71
CA GLY A 86 12.64 -22.39 -16.29
C GLY A 86 11.52 -22.96 -15.42
N ASP A 87 10.78 -22.09 -14.75
CA ASP A 87 9.64 -22.47 -13.90
C ASP A 87 8.45 -22.94 -14.77
N TYR A 88 8.19 -24.26 -14.77
CA TYR A 88 7.13 -24.92 -15.53
C TYR A 88 5.71 -24.50 -15.15
N CYS A 89 5.55 -23.79 -14.03
CA CYS A 89 4.27 -23.24 -13.64
C CYS A 89 4.00 -21.86 -14.23
N LEU A 90 5.03 -21.13 -14.67
CA LEU A 90 4.86 -19.77 -15.19
C LEU A 90 3.96 -19.78 -16.43
N ILE A 91 3.08 -18.78 -16.47
CA ILE A 91 2.24 -18.49 -17.62
C ILE A 91 2.80 -17.22 -18.24
N GLU A 92 3.08 -17.28 -19.55
CA GLU A 92 3.61 -16.14 -20.27
C GLU A 92 2.66 -14.93 -20.15
N HIS A 93 3.25 -13.76 -19.86
CA HIS A 93 2.55 -12.49 -19.66
C HIS A 93 1.57 -12.44 -18.46
N GLN A 94 1.68 -13.36 -17.50
CA GLN A 94 0.86 -13.35 -16.29
C GLN A 94 1.71 -13.53 -15.04
N THR A 95 1.30 -12.85 -13.96
CA THR A 95 1.95 -12.97 -12.66
C THR A 95 1.31 -14.04 -11.77
N GLU A 96 0.14 -14.55 -12.15
CA GLU A 96 -0.56 -15.59 -11.41
C GLU A 96 -0.39 -16.96 -12.05
N TYR A 97 -0.16 -17.97 -11.22
CA TYR A 97 -0.23 -19.37 -11.61
C TYR A 97 -1.66 -19.82 -11.92
N ALA A 98 -1.82 -20.87 -12.73
CA ALA A 98 -3.12 -21.49 -12.95
C ALA A 98 -3.53 -22.34 -11.72
N TYR A 99 -4.41 -21.82 -10.88
CA TYR A 99 -4.98 -22.57 -9.75
C TYR A 99 -6.44 -22.20 -9.48
N SER A 100 -7.11 -23.07 -8.72
CA SER A 100 -8.40 -22.82 -8.10
C SER A 100 -8.29 -22.97 -6.60
N LEU A 101 -8.86 -22.01 -5.87
CA LEU A 101 -9.00 -22.04 -4.42
C LEU A 101 -10.48 -21.93 -4.09
N ALA A 102 -11.01 -22.91 -3.37
CA ALA A 102 -12.43 -22.96 -3.05
C ALA A 102 -12.68 -23.47 -1.63
N LEU A 103 -13.79 -23.04 -1.05
CA LEU A 103 -14.40 -23.67 0.11
C LEU A 103 -15.31 -24.79 -0.40
N GLN A 104 -14.99 -26.04 -0.07
CA GLN A 104 -15.78 -27.22 -0.41
C GLN A 104 -16.63 -27.66 0.78
N ALA A 105 -17.93 -27.79 0.57
CA ALA A 105 -18.89 -28.29 1.54
C ALA A 105 -19.46 -29.63 1.08
N GLU A 106 -19.44 -30.64 1.96
CA GLU A 106 -19.92 -31.99 1.67
C GLU A 106 -20.99 -32.40 2.69
N TYR A 107 -22.13 -32.89 2.23
CA TYR A 107 -23.11 -33.56 3.11
C TYR A 107 -23.69 -34.79 2.43
N THR A 108 -24.18 -35.74 3.23
CA THR A 108 -24.83 -36.94 2.73
C THR A 108 -26.30 -36.89 3.16
N PRO A 109 -27.25 -36.70 2.22
CA PRO A 109 -28.68 -36.76 2.52
C PRO A 109 -29.09 -38.20 2.87
N SER A 110 -30.34 -38.38 3.31
CA SER A 110 -30.92 -39.68 3.64
C SER A 110 -30.91 -40.70 2.50
N ASN A 111 -30.75 -40.25 1.24
CA ASN A 111 -30.62 -41.09 0.05
C ASN A 111 -29.22 -41.75 -0.10
N GLY A 112 -28.26 -41.42 0.76
CA GLY A 112 -26.92 -42.03 0.79
C GLY A 112 -25.91 -41.46 -0.23
N SER A 113 -26.29 -40.56 -1.13
CA SER A 113 -25.37 -39.95 -2.10
C SER A 113 -24.65 -38.73 -1.50
N THR A 114 -23.33 -38.72 -1.41
CA THR A 114 -22.60 -37.53 -0.97
C THR A 114 -22.72 -36.41 -2.00
N ILE A 115 -23.23 -35.26 -1.57
CA ILE A 115 -23.33 -34.03 -2.36
C ILE A 115 -22.18 -33.12 -1.93
N ALA A 116 -21.35 -32.74 -2.90
CA ALA A 116 -20.26 -31.77 -2.72
C ALA A 116 -20.58 -30.48 -3.48
N ARG A 117 -20.41 -29.33 -2.83
CA ARG A 117 -20.52 -28.01 -3.44
C ARG A 117 -19.23 -27.23 -3.20
N ARG A 118 -18.78 -26.48 -4.20
CA ARG A 118 -17.57 -25.65 -4.14
C ARG A 118 -17.95 -24.19 -4.28
N PHE A 119 -17.43 -23.38 -3.38
CA PHE A 119 -17.58 -21.93 -3.38
C PHE A 119 -16.19 -21.34 -3.68
N PRO A 120 -15.96 -20.72 -4.86
CA PRO A 120 -14.67 -20.13 -5.17
C PRO A 120 -14.34 -19.01 -4.18
N ILE A 121 -13.08 -18.93 -3.75
CA ILE A 121 -12.60 -17.88 -2.83
C ILE A 121 -11.33 -17.19 -3.35
N ARG A 122 -11.00 -17.42 -4.63
CA ARG A 122 -9.79 -16.88 -5.27
C ARG A 122 -9.74 -15.36 -5.17
N ASP A 123 -10.87 -14.67 -5.31
CA ASP A 123 -10.90 -13.21 -5.40
C ASP A 123 -10.65 -12.47 -4.07
N MET A 124 -10.38 -13.19 -2.97
CA MET A 124 -9.99 -12.59 -1.70
C MET A 124 -8.54 -12.08 -1.69
N THR A 125 -7.67 -12.50 -2.62
CA THR A 125 -6.26 -12.04 -2.72
C THR A 125 -6.10 -10.57 -3.09
N GLY A 126 -7.10 -9.95 -3.72
CA GLY A 126 -7.08 -8.52 -4.04
C GLY A 126 -7.49 -7.62 -2.87
N GLY A 127 -8.00 -8.21 -1.78
CA GLY A 127 -8.52 -7.48 -0.62
C GLY A 127 -9.89 -6.83 -0.82
N SER A 128 -10.46 -6.88 -2.03
CA SER A 128 -11.80 -6.34 -2.29
C SER A 128 -12.91 -7.21 -1.74
N LEU A 129 -12.75 -8.52 -1.61
CA LEU A 129 -13.80 -9.41 -1.11
C LEU A 129 -13.40 -10.02 0.24
N ALA A 130 -14.26 -9.87 1.24
CA ALA A 130 -14.07 -10.39 2.61
C ALA A 130 -15.37 -10.98 3.17
N GLU A 131 -15.29 -11.66 4.33
CA GLU A 131 -16.43 -12.25 5.04
C GLU A 131 -17.35 -13.13 4.16
N LEU A 132 -16.76 -13.97 3.31
CA LEU A 132 -17.49 -14.85 2.41
C LEU A 132 -18.27 -15.90 3.21
N THR A 133 -19.60 -15.85 3.11
CA THR A 133 -20.47 -16.78 3.82
C THR A 133 -21.01 -17.87 2.90
N ALA A 134 -20.60 -19.12 3.13
CA ALA A 134 -21.15 -20.28 2.46
C ALA A 134 -22.27 -20.91 3.28
N ARG A 135 -23.41 -21.16 2.62
CA ARG A 135 -24.61 -21.74 3.24
C ARG A 135 -25.01 -23.02 2.52
N MET A 136 -25.31 -24.05 3.31
CA MET A 136 -25.72 -25.37 2.83
C MET A 136 -27.07 -25.74 3.44
N PRO A 137 -27.94 -26.42 2.68
CA PRO A 137 -29.28 -26.82 3.16
C PRO A 137 -29.24 -27.86 4.29
N ALA A 138 -28.09 -28.52 4.50
CA ALA A 138 -27.87 -29.48 5.56
C ALA A 138 -26.50 -29.28 6.20
N ARG A 139 -26.34 -29.81 7.43
CA ARG A 139 -25.05 -29.80 8.13
C ARG A 139 -24.01 -30.52 7.28
N SER A 140 -23.00 -29.76 6.88
CA SER A 140 -21.98 -30.14 5.93
C SER A 140 -20.61 -30.12 6.59
N LYS A 141 -19.73 -30.99 6.10
CA LYS A 141 -18.30 -30.95 6.39
C LYS A 141 -17.66 -29.97 5.44
N PHE A 142 -17.09 -28.91 5.97
CA PHE A 142 -16.38 -27.91 5.17
C PHE A 142 -14.89 -28.24 5.06
N SER A 143 -14.28 -27.85 3.96
CA SER A 143 -12.82 -27.89 3.75
C SER A 143 -12.37 -26.81 2.78
N ILE A 144 -11.17 -26.25 2.97
CA ILE A 144 -10.55 -25.38 1.96
C ILE A 144 -9.75 -26.28 1.02
N VAL A 145 -10.07 -26.23 -0.27
CA VAL A 145 -9.46 -27.05 -1.31
C VAL A 145 -8.64 -26.19 -2.25
N PHE A 146 -7.44 -26.64 -2.56
CA PHE A 146 -6.50 -26.03 -3.49
C PHE A 146 -6.27 -26.99 -4.66
N THR A 147 -6.59 -26.54 -5.87
CA THR A 147 -6.39 -27.31 -7.10
C THR A 147 -5.37 -26.60 -7.97
N ASN A 148 -4.30 -27.29 -8.35
CA ASN A 148 -3.37 -26.80 -9.35
C ASN A 148 -3.94 -27.12 -10.74
N LEU A 149 -4.20 -26.08 -11.54
CA LEU A 149 -4.81 -26.18 -12.87
C LEU A 149 -3.76 -26.18 -13.99
N ALA A 150 -2.48 -26.29 -13.67
CA ALA A 150 -1.42 -26.35 -14.66
C ALA A 150 -1.57 -27.56 -15.60
N SER A 151 -1.29 -27.34 -16.87
CA SER A 151 -1.28 -28.38 -17.89
C SER A 151 0.02 -29.19 -17.92
N ASP A 152 1.15 -28.58 -17.53
CA ASP A 152 2.45 -29.26 -17.46
C ASP A 152 2.53 -30.15 -16.21
N ALA A 153 2.65 -31.46 -16.41
CA ALA A 153 2.75 -32.46 -15.33
C ALA A 153 3.92 -32.21 -14.33
N ARG A 154 4.93 -31.43 -14.73
CA ARG A 154 6.07 -31.05 -13.87
C ARG A 154 5.76 -29.87 -12.96
N CYS A 155 4.72 -29.09 -13.26
CA CYS A 155 4.34 -27.95 -12.43
C CYS A 155 3.84 -28.44 -11.06
N LYS A 156 4.48 -27.95 -10.00
CA LYS A 156 4.06 -28.17 -8.61
C LYS A 156 3.88 -26.83 -7.94
N LEU A 157 2.69 -26.57 -7.41
CA LEU A 157 2.40 -25.34 -6.70
C LEU A 157 2.31 -25.61 -5.20
N ARG A 158 2.79 -24.65 -4.41
CA ARG A 158 2.61 -24.58 -2.96
C ARG A 158 1.74 -23.37 -2.64
N LEU A 159 0.70 -23.61 -1.84
CA LEU A 159 -0.13 -22.57 -1.25
C LEU A 159 0.32 -22.37 0.20
N ARG A 160 0.55 -21.12 0.58
CA ARG A 160 0.67 -20.66 1.97
C ARG A 160 -0.51 -19.75 2.28
N ALA A 161 -1.20 -19.95 3.39
CA ALA A 161 -2.38 -19.17 3.71
C ALA A 161 -2.58 -18.94 5.22
N LEU A 162 -3.07 -17.76 5.57
CA LEU A 162 -3.63 -17.42 6.88
C LEU A 162 -5.15 -17.36 6.75
N VAL A 163 -5.86 -18.03 7.65
CA VAL A 163 -7.33 -18.16 7.58
C VAL A 163 -7.94 -17.82 8.92
N SER A 164 -8.86 -16.86 8.92
CA SER A 164 -9.81 -16.61 10.01
C SER A 164 -11.22 -16.97 9.54
N TYR A 165 -12.00 -17.59 10.42
CA TYR A 165 -13.33 -18.06 10.08
C TYR A 165 -14.22 -18.15 11.31
N ASN A 166 -15.53 -18.07 11.06
CA ASN A 166 -16.57 -18.30 12.04
C ASN A 166 -17.51 -19.42 11.56
N MET A 167 -17.98 -20.25 12.49
CA MET A 167 -18.95 -21.32 12.25
C MET A 167 -20.16 -21.09 13.14
N GLU A 168 -21.29 -20.75 12.54
CA GLU A 168 -22.54 -20.57 13.29
C GLU A 168 -23.29 -21.89 13.41
N SER A 169 -23.61 -22.29 14.65
CA SER A 169 -24.52 -23.41 14.91
C SER A 169 -25.97 -22.90 15.00
N GLY A 170 -26.51 -22.36 13.91
CA GLY A 170 -27.86 -21.80 13.85
C GLY A 170 -28.88 -22.73 13.19
N ALA A 171 -30.04 -22.92 13.83
CA ALA A 171 -31.19 -23.64 13.28
C ALA A 171 -31.86 -22.84 12.13
N ASN A 172 -32.33 -23.55 11.10
CA ASN A 172 -33.02 -23.07 9.90
C ASN A 172 -32.12 -22.61 8.74
N ALA A 173 -31.40 -23.56 8.15
CA ALA A 173 -30.78 -23.43 6.82
C ALA A 173 -31.80 -23.50 5.64
N GLU A 174 -33.09 -23.24 5.91
CA GLU A 174 -34.16 -23.27 4.89
C GLU A 174 -34.25 -21.98 4.05
N GLN A 175 -33.37 -21.00 4.28
CA GLN A 175 -33.38 -19.78 3.47
C GLN A 175 -32.45 -19.91 2.27
N ASN A 176 -33.04 -19.76 1.07
CA ASN A 176 -32.39 -19.75 -0.24
C ASN A 176 -31.52 -18.50 -0.45
N ILE A 177 -30.49 -18.34 0.38
CA ILE A 177 -29.58 -17.19 0.34
C ILE A 177 -28.38 -17.58 -0.53
N PRO A 178 -28.09 -16.82 -1.61
CA PRO A 178 -26.95 -17.09 -2.46
C PRO A 178 -25.63 -16.78 -1.75
N SER A 179 -24.55 -17.38 -2.24
CA SER A 179 -23.18 -17.07 -1.83
C SER A 179 -22.50 -16.21 -2.91
N VAL A 180 -21.63 -15.27 -2.53
CA VAL A 180 -20.81 -14.55 -3.52
C VAL A 180 -19.72 -15.51 -4.01
N ALA A 181 -19.72 -15.80 -5.31
CA ALA A 181 -18.78 -16.71 -5.95
C ALA A 181 -17.57 -15.99 -6.53
N ALA A 182 -17.74 -14.75 -6.99
CA ALA A 182 -16.66 -13.96 -7.56
C ALA A 182 -16.98 -12.46 -7.58
N VAL A 183 -15.94 -11.65 -7.77
CA VAL A 183 -16.05 -10.23 -8.10
C VAL A 183 -15.14 -9.88 -9.28
N GLU A 184 -15.68 -9.12 -10.24
CA GLU A 184 -14.94 -8.63 -11.41
C GLU A 184 -15.02 -7.09 -11.51
N PRO A 185 -13.89 -6.38 -11.62
CA PRO A 185 -12.53 -6.89 -11.47
C PRO A 185 -12.26 -7.38 -10.03
N ARG A 186 -11.27 -8.26 -9.86
CA ARG A 186 -10.89 -8.81 -8.54
C ARG A 186 -10.46 -7.76 -7.53
N THR A 187 -9.82 -6.70 -8.02
CA THR A 187 -9.53 -5.49 -7.26
C THR A 187 -10.53 -4.45 -7.69
N VAL A 188 -11.51 -4.16 -6.84
CA VAL A 188 -12.57 -3.19 -7.09
C VAL A 188 -12.08 -1.81 -6.69
N TYR A 189 -12.15 -0.87 -7.61
CA TYR A 189 -11.67 0.50 -7.40
C TYR A 189 -12.60 1.53 -8.04
N THR A 190 -12.57 2.74 -7.50
CA THR A 190 -13.31 3.89 -8.05
C THR A 190 -12.72 4.35 -9.38
N ARG A 191 -13.48 5.15 -10.15
CA ARG A 191 -13.02 5.73 -11.43
C ARG A 191 -12.70 4.70 -12.52
N SER A 192 -13.10 3.45 -12.33
CA SER A 192 -13.21 2.49 -13.43
C SER A 192 -14.29 2.96 -14.41
N THR A 193 -13.98 2.91 -15.71
CA THR A 193 -14.99 3.11 -16.77
C THR A 193 -15.98 1.94 -16.83
N GLU A 194 -15.58 0.78 -16.30
CA GLU A 194 -16.38 -0.44 -16.26
C GLU A 194 -17.06 -0.61 -14.89
N ARG A 195 -18.28 -1.15 -14.91
CA ARG A 195 -19.04 -1.47 -13.69
C ARG A 195 -18.46 -2.69 -13.01
N SER A 196 -18.43 -2.68 -11.68
CA SER A 196 -18.06 -3.85 -10.91
C SER A 196 -19.20 -4.87 -10.92
N THR A 197 -18.85 -6.15 -11.04
CA THR A 197 -19.79 -7.26 -11.13
C THR A 197 -19.56 -8.24 -10.01
N LEU A 198 -20.57 -8.45 -9.17
CA LEU A 198 -20.62 -9.54 -8.20
C LEU A 198 -21.30 -10.74 -8.87
N VAL A 199 -20.68 -11.92 -8.82
CA VAL A 199 -21.29 -13.16 -9.29
C VAL A 199 -21.84 -13.93 -8.09
N LEU A 200 -23.13 -14.24 -8.11
CA LEU A 200 -23.83 -14.92 -7.03
C LEU A 200 -24.18 -16.35 -7.42
N ASP A 201 -23.89 -17.31 -6.53
CA ASP A 201 -24.25 -18.72 -6.67
C ASP A 201 -25.47 -19.06 -5.80
N TYR A 202 -26.57 -19.42 -6.46
CA TYR A 202 -27.83 -19.83 -5.83
C TYR A 202 -27.90 -21.32 -5.52
N GLY A 203 -27.00 -22.11 -6.07
CA GLY A 203 -26.93 -23.56 -5.90
C GLY A 203 -27.95 -24.33 -6.72
N ALA A 204 -27.84 -25.66 -6.66
CA ALA A 204 -28.69 -26.57 -7.41
C ALA A 204 -30.18 -26.39 -7.09
N HIS A 205 -31.01 -26.54 -8.12
CA HIS A 205 -32.48 -26.47 -8.06
C HIS A 205 -33.07 -25.10 -7.74
N HIS A 206 -32.26 -24.05 -7.66
CA HIS A 206 -32.72 -22.67 -7.52
C HIS A 206 -32.55 -21.93 -8.83
N VAL A 207 -33.65 -21.38 -9.34
CA VAL A 207 -33.62 -20.50 -10.51
C VAL A 207 -33.40 -19.08 -9.98
N PRO A 208 -32.28 -18.43 -10.32
CA PRO A 208 -32.04 -17.04 -9.92
C PRO A 208 -33.17 -16.13 -10.41
N SER A 209 -33.74 -15.33 -9.51
CA SER A 209 -34.83 -14.41 -9.87
C SER A 209 -34.29 -13.00 -10.11
N SER A 210 -34.89 -12.30 -11.07
CA SER A 210 -34.69 -10.86 -11.25
C SER A 210 -35.38 -10.02 -10.19
N SER A 211 -36.36 -10.58 -9.46
CA SER A 211 -37.01 -9.90 -8.33
C SER A 211 -36.12 -9.83 -7.09
N ASP A 212 -35.08 -10.66 -7.00
CA ASP A 212 -34.17 -10.66 -5.86
C ASP A 212 -33.35 -9.38 -5.75
N ILE A 213 -33.38 -8.79 -4.57
CA ILE A 213 -32.79 -7.50 -4.29
C ILE A 213 -31.40 -7.71 -3.69
N VAL A 214 -30.40 -7.20 -4.39
CA VAL A 214 -29.02 -7.13 -3.91
C VAL A 214 -28.60 -5.67 -3.89
N PHE A 215 -28.14 -5.22 -2.72
CA PHE A 215 -27.74 -3.84 -2.50
C PHE A 215 -26.51 -3.77 -1.60
N LEU A 216 -25.81 -2.65 -1.69
CA LEU A 216 -24.66 -2.34 -0.86
C LEU A 216 -25.04 -1.26 0.16
N THR A 217 -24.58 -1.43 1.38
CA THR A 217 -24.68 -0.41 2.45
C THR A 217 -23.32 -0.20 3.08
N ASP A 218 -23.03 1.04 3.48
CA ASP A 218 -21.76 1.40 4.11
C ASP A 218 -21.51 0.57 5.38
N PHE A 219 -20.31 0.00 5.49
CA PHE A 219 -19.92 -0.88 6.59
C PHE A 219 -19.89 -0.19 7.97
N THR A 220 -19.75 1.13 8.01
CA THR A 220 -19.71 1.90 9.26
C THR A 220 -21.05 2.50 9.66
N GLN A 221 -21.99 2.66 8.71
CA GLN A 221 -23.20 3.46 8.92
C GLN A 221 -24.51 2.67 9.03
N GLY A 222 -24.55 1.39 8.66
CA GLY A 222 -25.80 0.61 8.68
C GLY A 222 -25.59 -0.88 8.63
N THR A 223 -26.65 -1.66 8.87
CA THR A 223 -26.62 -3.12 8.75
C THR A 223 -27.53 -3.58 7.61
N CYS A 224 -27.42 -4.83 7.15
CA CYS A 224 -28.37 -5.32 6.14
C CYS A 224 -29.81 -5.35 6.66
N ALA A 225 -30.02 -5.55 7.97
CA ALA A 225 -31.35 -5.53 8.58
C ALA A 225 -31.92 -4.11 8.73
N GLN A 226 -31.04 -3.13 8.95
CA GLN A 226 -31.38 -1.72 9.13
C GLN A 226 -30.42 -0.89 8.27
N PRO A 227 -30.63 -0.83 6.95
CA PRO A 227 -29.76 -0.05 6.09
C PRO A 227 -29.96 1.44 6.34
N ASN A 228 -28.88 2.20 6.24
CA ASN A 228 -28.98 3.67 6.19
C ASN A 228 -29.71 4.10 4.90
N HIS A 229 -30.16 5.35 4.81
CA HIS A 229 -30.88 5.89 3.65
C HIS A 229 -30.07 5.84 2.33
N SER A 230 -28.74 5.74 2.39
CA SER A 230 -27.84 5.64 1.22
C SER A 230 -27.52 4.19 0.88
N MET A 231 -28.40 3.52 0.13
CA MET A 231 -28.15 2.17 -0.42
C MET A 231 -27.78 2.25 -1.89
N LEU A 232 -26.78 1.46 -2.31
CA LEU A 232 -26.47 1.29 -3.73
C LEU A 232 -27.13 0.00 -4.23
N HIS A 233 -28.15 0.14 -5.07
CA HIS A 233 -28.77 -1.01 -5.71
C HIS A 233 -27.90 -1.55 -6.83
N THR A 234 -27.90 -2.88 -6.96
CA THR A 234 -27.19 -3.58 -8.03
C THR A 234 -28.16 -4.02 -9.11
N ASP A 235 -27.72 -3.99 -10.37
CA ASP A 235 -28.55 -4.40 -11.50
C ASP A 235 -28.40 -5.89 -11.77
N TYR A 236 -29.53 -6.56 -11.99
CA TYR A 236 -29.60 -7.96 -12.39
C TYR A 236 -29.07 -8.16 -13.81
N SER A 237 -28.21 -9.17 -14.00
CA SER A 237 -27.78 -9.63 -15.32
C SER A 237 -27.60 -11.15 -15.33
N THR A 238 -28.00 -11.80 -16.42
CA THR A 238 -27.67 -13.20 -16.73
C THR A 238 -26.36 -13.35 -17.49
N ALA A 239 -25.81 -12.24 -18.01
CA ALA A 239 -24.49 -12.25 -18.64
C ALA A 239 -23.41 -12.28 -17.56
N LEU A 240 -22.69 -13.41 -17.50
CA LEU A 240 -21.59 -13.62 -16.56
C LEU A 240 -20.27 -13.14 -17.19
N PRO A 241 -19.36 -12.53 -16.42
CA PRO A 241 -18.04 -12.16 -16.93
C PRO A 241 -17.29 -13.39 -17.48
N PRO A 242 -16.67 -13.30 -18.67
CA PRO A 242 -15.99 -14.44 -19.30
C PRO A 242 -14.69 -14.83 -18.57
N THR A 243 -14.10 -13.89 -17.84
CA THR A 243 -12.85 -14.03 -17.05
C THR A 243 -13.05 -14.80 -15.74
N VAL A 244 -14.30 -14.91 -15.27
CA VAL A 244 -14.61 -15.61 -14.02
C VAL A 244 -14.73 -17.12 -14.27
N HIS A 245 -13.89 -17.88 -13.57
CA HIS A 245 -13.96 -19.34 -13.56
C HIS A 245 -15.03 -19.82 -12.57
N LEU A 246 -16.07 -20.49 -13.08
CA LEU A 246 -17.19 -20.99 -12.28
C LEU A 246 -17.25 -22.51 -12.39
N ASP A 247 -17.23 -23.19 -11.24
CA ASP A 247 -17.42 -24.63 -11.13
C ASP A 247 -18.93 -24.95 -11.10
N GLY A 248 -19.40 -25.79 -12.03
CA GLY A 248 -20.78 -26.31 -12.02
C GLY A 248 -21.66 -25.79 -13.16
N ASP A 249 -22.98 -25.88 -12.99
CA ASP A 249 -23.96 -25.44 -13.97
C ASP A 249 -24.08 -23.91 -13.95
N ARG A 250 -23.70 -23.25 -15.06
CA ARG A 250 -23.75 -21.79 -15.19
C ARG A 250 -25.16 -21.21 -14.99
N SER A 251 -26.22 -22.01 -15.12
CA SER A 251 -27.60 -21.59 -14.87
C SER A 251 -27.87 -21.23 -13.39
N GLN A 252 -27.02 -21.67 -12.47
CA GLN A 252 -27.12 -21.42 -11.03
C GLN A 252 -26.52 -20.07 -10.61
N PHE A 253 -25.88 -19.37 -11.56
CA PHE A 253 -25.15 -18.14 -11.30
C PHE A 253 -25.84 -16.94 -11.95
N VAL A 254 -25.77 -15.79 -11.28
CA VAL A 254 -26.16 -14.50 -11.87
C VAL A 254 -25.18 -13.41 -11.51
N ALA A 255 -25.11 -12.41 -12.37
CA ALA A 255 -24.35 -11.20 -12.14
C ALA A 255 -25.23 -10.13 -11.47
N ARG A 256 -24.60 -9.37 -10.58
CA ARG A 256 -25.11 -8.15 -9.95
C ARG A 256 -24.11 -7.05 -10.19
N THR A 257 -24.49 -6.06 -10.99
CA THR A 257 -23.56 -5.02 -11.44
C THR A 257 -23.82 -3.70 -10.72
N VAL A 258 -22.77 -2.96 -10.40
CA VAL A 258 -22.86 -1.70 -9.65
C VAL A 258 -21.78 -0.74 -10.10
N THR A 259 -22.10 0.55 -10.11
CA THR A 259 -21.13 1.62 -10.32
C THR A 259 -20.75 2.19 -8.96
N LEU A 260 -19.45 2.25 -8.69
CA LEU A 260 -18.90 2.70 -7.41
C LEU A 260 -18.09 3.97 -7.64
N TYR A 261 -18.50 5.04 -6.97
CA TYR A 261 -17.91 6.37 -7.17
C TYR A 261 -16.89 6.73 -6.10
N ASP A 262 -17.05 6.20 -4.88
CA ASP A 262 -16.27 6.58 -3.71
C ASP A 262 -15.55 5.36 -3.11
N PRO A 263 -14.29 5.51 -2.65
CA PRO A 263 -13.58 4.43 -1.98
C PRO A 263 -14.22 4.19 -0.62
N ASN A 264 -14.68 2.97 -0.36
CA ASN A 264 -15.35 2.63 0.89
C ASN A 264 -15.42 1.11 1.08
N THR A 265 -15.77 0.68 2.28
CA THR A 265 -16.11 -0.71 2.58
C THR A 265 -17.63 -0.84 2.69
N TYR A 266 -18.20 -1.79 1.95
CA TYR A 266 -19.63 -2.02 1.89
C TYR A 266 -19.99 -3.43 2.36
N ARG A 267 -21.12 -3.55 3.05
CA ARG A 267 -21.80 -4.83 3.23
C ARG A 267 -22.59 -5.16 1.97
N VAL A 268 -22.39 -6.37 1.44
CA VAL A 268 -23.22 -6.92 0.37
C VAL A 268 -24.43 -7.59 1.00
N CYS A 269 -25.60 -7.00 0.78
CA CYS A 269 -26.85 -7.42 1.39
C CYS A 269 -27.76 -8.09 0.35
N TYR A 270 -28.38 -9.20 0.75
CA TYR A 270 -29.33 -9.95 -0.05
C TYR A 270 -30.70 -9.99 0.63
N ARG A 271 -31.75 -9.77 -0.16
CA ARG A 271 -33.14 -10.05 0.21
C ARG A 271 -33.86 -10.69 -0.98
N GLN A 272 -34.52 -11.81 -0.72
CA GLN A 272 -35.40 -12.43 -1.70
C GLN A 272 -36.55 -11.48 -2.07
N GLY A 273 -36.86 -11.34 -3.35
CA GLY A 273 -37.69 -10.24 -3.87
C GLY A 273 -39.02 -10.00 -3.17
N ASP A 274 -39.80 -11.06 -2.96
CA ASP A 274 -41.14 -11.00 -2.36
C ASP A 274 -41.12 -11.17 -0.82
N SER A 275 -39.93 -11.26 -0.22
CA SER A 275 -39.79 -11.53 1.21
C SER A 275 -39.86 -10.24 2.03
N THR A 276 -40.67 -10.27 3.08
CA THR A 276 -40.70 -9.23 4.13
C THR A 276 -39.59 -9.42 5.17
N ALA A 277 -38.79 -10.48 5.05
CA ALA A 277 -37.67 -10.72 5.96
C ALA A 277 -36.59 -9.64 5.81
N ALA A 278 -35.87 -9.40 6.91
CA ALA A 278 -34.70 -8.54 6.92
C ALA A 278 -33.65 -9.04 5.92
N ALA A 279 -32.96 -8.12 5.24
CA ALA A 279 -31.88 -8.49 4.35
C ALA A 279 -30.70 -9.05 5.16
N THR A 280 -29.98 -10.00 4.57
CA THR A 280 -28.86 -10.70 5.22
C THR A 280 -27.55 -10.37 4.53
N GLN A 281 -26.46 -10.26 5.29
CA GLN A 281 -25.12 -10.07 4.75
C GLN A 281 -24.63 -11.38 4.09
N ILE A 282 -24.12 -11.26 2.87
CA ILE A 282 -23.55 -12.39 2.11
C ILE A 282 -22.05 -12.26 1.86
N ALA A 283 -21.52 -11.03 1.90
CA ALA A 283 -20.09 -10.73 1.84
C ALA A 283 -19.83 -9.27 2.28
N VAL A 284 -18.55 -8.90 2.38
CA VAL A 284 -18.06 -7.52 2.49
C VAL A 284 -17.23 -7.18 1.24
N LEU A 285 -17.48 -6.00 0.67
CA LEU A 285 -16.82 -5.48 -0.52
C LEU A 285 -16.02 -4.21 -0.19
N THR A 286 -14.70 -4.24 -0.34
CA THR A 286 -13.80 -3.09 -0.21
C THR A 286 -13.52 -2.50 -1.59
N VAL A 287 -13.76 -1.19 -1.72
CA VAL A 287 -13.56 -0.40 -2.92
C VAL A 287 -12.38 0.54 -2.71
N PHE A 288 -11.35 0.38 -3.52
CA PHE A 288 -10.12 1.16 -3.44
C PHE A 288 -10.20 2.46 -4.24
N SER A 289 -9.32 3.41 -3.95
CA SER A 289 -9.24 4.68 -4.67
C SER A 289 -8.68 4.55 -6.09
N GLY A 290 -7.90 3.51 -6.36
CA GLY A 290 -7.27 3.29 -7.64
C GLY A 290 -6.82 1.86 -7.85
N ASN A 291 -6.15 1.66 -8.98
CA ASN A 291 -5.50 0.42 -9.36
C ASN A 291 -4.10 0.80 -9.88
N PRO A 292 -2.99 0.34 -9.27
CA PRO A 292 -2.91 -0.53 -8.09
C PRO A 292 -3.64 0.01 -6.86
N ALA A 293 -4.16 -0.90 -6.03
CA ALA A 293 -4.94 -0.56 -4.85
C ALA A 293 -4.08 -0.13 -3.66
N TYR A 294 -2.93 -0.75 -3.49
CA TYR A 294 -1.97 -0.48 -2.42
C TYR A 294 -0.60 -1.04 -2.81
N TYR A 295 0.41 -0.71 -2.01
CA TYR A 295 1.73 -1.30 -2.14
C TYR A 295 2.28 -1.79 -0.80
N ASP A 296 3.22 -2.72 -0.86
CA ASP A 296 4.03 -3.18 0.26
C ASP A 296 5.53 -3.15 -0.10
N ILE A 297 6.41 -3.07 0.90
CA ILE A 297 7.85 -3.15 0.70
C ILE A 297 8.29 -4.58 0.95
N VAL A 298 8.78 -5.25 -0.10
CA VAL A 298 9.05 -6.70 -0.07
C VAL A 298 10.52 -7.04 0.10
N SER A 299 11.42 -6.06 -0.02
CA SER A 299 12.86 -6.18 0.22
C SER A 299 13.49 -4.81 0.47
N GLY A 300 14.67 -4.80 1.09
CA GLY A 300 15.46 -3.58 1.33
C GLY A 300 15.10 -2.79 2.59
N LEU A 301 14.23 -3.34 3.44
CA LEU A 301 13.99 -2.81 4.78
C LEU A 301 15.16 -3.14 5.71
N GLY A 302 15.49 -2.20 6.60
CA GLY A 302 16.41 -2.42 7.72
C GLY A 302 15.83 -3.37 8.76
N GLU A 303 16.64 -3.71 9.77
CA GLU A 303 16.23 -4.65 10.83
C GLU A 303 15.01 -4.18 11.64
N SER A 304 14.78 -2.86 11.70
CA SER A 304 13.60 -2.25 12.35
C SER A 304 12.45 -1.95 11.38
N GLY A 305 12.51 -2.42 10.13
CA GLY A 305 11.45 -2.21 9.14
C GLY A 305 11.48 -0.85 8.44
N GLU A 306 12.55 -0.08 8.61
CA GLU A 306 12.75 1.23 7.98
C GLU A 306 13.35 1.14 6.59
N VAL A 307 13.03 2.10 5.73
CA VAL A 307 13.74 2.30 4.46
C VAL A 307 15.00 3.12 4.71
N LEU A 308 16.15 2.59 4.29
CA LEU A 308 17.45 3.25 4.45
C LEU A 308 17.92 3.93 3.16
N ILE A 309 18.50 5.13 3.31
CA ILE A 309 19.15 5.84 2.20
C ILE A 309 20.34 5.01 1.71
N GLY A 310 20.50 4.90 0.38
CA GLY A 310 21.59 4.15 -0.25
C GLY A 310 21.38 2.64 -0.26
N THR A 311 20.25 2.15 0.26
CA THR A 311 19.89 0.72 0.23
C THR A 311 18.89 0.46 -0.89
N GLU A 312 19.17 -0.57 -1.69
CA GLU A 312 18.25 -1.03 -2.71
C GLU A 312 17.00 -1.62 -2.06
N THR A 313 15.83 -1.08 -2.42
CA THR A 313 14.53 -1.42 -1.85
C THR A 313 13.55 -1.73 -2.96
N THR A 314 12.71 -2.75 -2.77
CA THR A 314 11.67 -3.12 -3.75
C THR A 314 10.29 -2.93 -3.17
N ILE A 315 9.47 -2.14 -3.88
CA ILE A 315 8.03 -2.03 -3.67
C ILE A 315 7.32 -3.08 -4.51
N LYS A 316 6.30 -3.74 -3.95
CA LYS A 316 5.31 -4.52 -4.67
C LYS A 316 3.97 -3.80 -4.67
N PHE A 317 3.52 -3.42 -5.86
CA PHE A 317 2.18 -2.90 -6.10
C PHE A 317 1.18 -4.04 -6.26
N PHE A 318 0.03 -3.94 -5.62
CA PHE A 318 -1.05 -4.92 -5.74
C PHE A 318 -2.21 -4.33 -6.52
N GLY A 319 -2.58 -4.98 -7.62
CA GLY A 319 -3.57 -4.47 -8.55
C GLY A 319 -4.15 -5.57 -9.42
N TYR A 320 -4.69 -5.16 -10.56
CA TYR A 320 -5.17 -6.08 -11.59
C TYR A 320 -4.93 -5.48 -12.97
N ASP A 321 -4.60 -6.30 -13.95
CA ASP A 321 -4.37 -5.86 -15.34
C ASP A 321 -3.33 -4.74 -15.42
N LEU A 322 -2.22 -4.93 -14.69
CA LEU A 322 -1.06 -4.04 -14.72
C LEU A 322 -0.22 -4.32 -15.98
N ASP A 323 0.53 -3.34 -16.44
CA ASP A 323 1.38 -3.41 -17.64
C ASP A 323 2.85 -3.15 -17.27
N THR A 324 3.60 -4.22 -17.04
CA THR A 324 5.02 -4.18 -16.66
C THR A 324 5.97 -4.23 -17.87
N ARG A 325 5.45 -4.17 -19.10
CA ARG A 325 6.32 -4.04 -20.28
C ARG A 325 7.09 -2.72 -20.24
N ARG A 326 8.21 -2.68 -20.95
CA ARG A 326 8.96 -1.44 -21.16
C ARG A 326 8.07 -0.34 -21.78
N ASN A 327 7.98 0.82 -21.13
CA ASN A 327 7.07 1.93 -21.46
C ASN A 327 5.57 1.65 -21.25
N GLY A 328 5.25 0.62 -20.47
CA GLY A 328 3.93 0.32 -19.95
C GLY A 328 3.56 1.27 -18.81
N ASP A 329 3.32 0.71 -17.63
CA ASP A 329 3.02 1.44 -16.41
C ASP A 329 4.29 2.11 -15.84
N GLU A 330 4.09 3.20 -15.12
CA GLU A 330 5.17 4.03 -14.61
C GLU A 330 5.04 4.23 -13.10
N ALA A 331 6.16 4.32 -12.39
CA ALA A 331 6.19 4.61 -10.95
C ALA A 331 7.22 5.70 -10.64
N MET A 332 6.92 6.54 -9.67
CA MET A 332 7.87 7.53 -9.16
C MET A 332 7.58 7.91 -7.71
N PHE A 333 8.59 8.44 -7.04
CA PHE A 333 8.41 9.20 -5.83
C PHE A 333 8.10 10.64 -6.18
N VAL A 334 7.20 11.28 -5.45
CA VAL A 334 7.07 12.74 -5.44
C VAL A 334 7.22 13.23 -4.01
N ASP A 335 7.67 14.46 -3.84
CA ASP A 335 7.68 15.08 -2.52
C ASP A 335 6.28 15.03 -1.92
N PHE A 336 6.19 14.76 -0.62
CA PHE A 336 4.91 14.59 0.08
C PHE A 336 3.92 15.74 -0.14
N THR A 337 4.43 16.96 -0.33
CA THR A 337 3.61 18.17 -0.54
C THR A 337 3.13 18.35 -1.98
N ALA A 338 3.67 17.57 -2.92
CA ALA A 338 3.30 17.63 -4.34
C ALA A 338 2.14 16.66 -4.63
N GLU A 339 1.41 16.97 -5.70
CA GLU A 339 0.41 16.07 -6.27
C GLU A 339 1.06 15.14 -7.28
N CYS A 340 0.61 13.88 -7.35
CA CYS A 340 1.19 12.91 -8.29
C CYS A 340 1.12 13.35 -9.76
N ASP A 341 0.08 14.08 -10.16
CA ASP A 341 -0.08 14.56 -11.54
C ASP A 341 0.86 15.72 -11.93
N SER A 342 1.42 16.45 -10.96
CA SER A 342 2.23 17.65 -11.20
C SER A 342 3.61 17.64 -10.55
N GLY A 343 3.84 16.68 -9.65
CA GLY A 343 5.11 16.47 -8.96
C GLY A 343 6.18 15.96 -9.92
N SER A 344 7.43 16.34 -9.63
CA SER A 344 8.61 15.77 -10.28
C SER A 344 9.16 14.60 -9.45
N PRO A 345 9.91 13.66 -10.07
CA PRO A 345 10.58 12.60 -9.35
C PRO A 345 11.43 13.12 -8.18
N ALA A 346 11.22 12.53 -6.99
CA ALA A 346 11.82 12.96 -5.72
C ALA A 346 12.69 11.86 -5.08
N GLY A 347 13.29 12.14 -3.92
CA GLY A 347 14.18 11.20 -3.22
C GLY A 347 15.49 10.89 -3.95
N GLY A 348 15.74 11.61 -5.05
CA GLY A 348 16.79 11.32 -6.03
C GLY A 348 16.63 9.95 -6.70
N VAL A 349 15.39 9.49 -6.81
CA VAL A 349 14.99 8.31 -7.57
C VAL A 349 14.37 8.80 -8.88
N PRO A 350 14.87 8.37 -10.05
CA PRO A 350 14.29 8.76 -11.33
C PRO A 350 12.90 8.13 -11.53
N LEU A 351 12.16 8.66 -12.51
CA LEU A 351 10.95 8.01 -13.02
C LEU A 351 11.29 6.59 -13.49
N ALA A 352 10.53 5.60 -13.03
CA ALA A 352 10.60 4.25 -13.56
C ALA A 352 9.51 4.03 -14.60
N ASN A 353 9.92 3.53 -15.76
CA ASN A 353 9.06 3.15 -16.88
C ASN A 353 9.32 1.69 -17.33
N ASP A 354 10.01 0.95 -16.47
CA ASP A 354 10.40 -0.44 -16.64
C ASP A 354 10.20 -1.09 -15.28
N LEU A 355 9.04 -1.73 -15.11
CA LEU A 355 8.61 -2.33 -13.86
C LEU A 355 8.73 -3.84 -14.00
N ASP A 356 9.03 -4.51 -12.91
CA ASP A 356 9.10 -5.96 -12.87
C ASP A 356 7.72 -6.57 -12.57
N PRO A 357 7.49 -7.87 -12.85
CA PRO A 357 8.35 -8.72 -13.67
C PRO A 357 8.28 -8.34 -15.15
N GLU A 358 9.44 -8.24 -15.81
CA GLU A 358 9.56 -7.83 -17.21
C GLU A 358 8.55 -8.55 -18.14
N ASP A 359 8.02 -7.79 -19.10
CA ASP A 359 7.14 -8.27 -20.18
C ASP A 359 5.79 -8.90 -19.74
N ASN A 360 5.30 -8.65 -18.52
CA ASN A 360 3.93 -9.01 -18.16
C ASN A 360 2.94 -7.89 -18.49
N TYR A 361 1.79 -8.26 -19.04
CA TYR A 361 0.72 -7.33 -19.39
C TYR A 361 -0.59 -8.08 -19.62
N GLY A 362 -1.70 -7.40 -19.34
CA GLY A 362 -3.02 -7.91 -19.67
C GLY A 362 -3.71 -8.64 -18.52
N PRO A 363 -4.86 -9.27 -18.80
CA PRO A 363 -5.75 -9.74 -17.77
C PRO A 363 -5.03 -10.77 -16.90
N ASN A 364 -5.11 -10.59 -15.58
CA ASN A 364 -4.43 -11.37 -14.54
C ASN A 364 -2.97 -11.00 -14.20
N THR A 365 -2.44 -9.87 -14.67
CA THR A 365 -1.24 -9.26 -14.05
C THR A 365 -1.66 -8.56 -12.76
N THR A 366 -1.46 -9.21 -11.62
CA THR A 366 -1.98 -8.79 -10.30
C THR A 366 -0.98 -8.07 -9.41
N TYR A 367 0.28 -8.02 -9.82
CA TYR A 367 1.27 -7.19 -9.15
C TYR A 367 2.30 -6.65 -10.14
N SER A 368 2.93 -5.55 -9.75
CA SER A 368 4.16 -5.05 -10.35
C SER A 368 5.17 -4.77 -9.24
N LEU A 369 6.45 -4.83 -9.56
CA LEU A 369 7.57 -4.62 -8.66
C LEU A 369 8.36 -3.41 -9.16
N TRP A 370 8.79 -2.58 -8.22
CA TRP A 370 9.62 -1.44 -8.49
C TRP A 370 10.78 -1.40 -7.51
N THR A 371 11.99 -1.63 -8.05
CA THR A 371 13.23 -1.57 -7.30
C THR A 371 13.90 -0.21 -7.49
N TRP A 372 14.35 0.39 -6.40
CA TRP A 372 14.93 1.72 -6.38
C TRP A 372 15.93 1.87 -5.23
N THR A 373 16.69 2.96 -5.25
CA THR A 373 17.59 3.33 -4.16
C THR A 373 17.41 4.82 -3.85
N LEU A 374 16.94 5.14 -2.65
CA LEU A 374 16.85 6.54 -2.22
C LEU A 374 18.26 7.10 -2.06
N THR A 375 18.51 8.28 -2.63
CA THR A 375 19.78 9.00 -2.45
C THR A 375 19.64 10.17 -1.49
N ARG A 376 18.39 10.53 -1.13
CA ARG A 376 18.07 11.61 -0.19
C ARG A 376 16.94 11.16 0.74
N GLY A 377 17.07 11.49 2.02
CA GLY A 377 16.00 11.31 3.00
C GLY A 377 14.91 12.36 2.83
N GLY A 378 13.71 12.03 3.29
CA GLY A 378 12.55 12.92 3.23
C GLY A 378 11.23 12.14 3.37
N SER A 379 10.12 12.86 3.21
CA SER A 379 8.79 12.26 3.12
C SER A 379 8.35 12.31 1.67
N PHE A 380 8.04 11.15 1.11
CA PHE A 380 7.67 10.99 -0.29
C PHE A 380 6.33 10.26 -0.40
N LYS A 381 5.56 10.60 -1.43
CA LYS A 381 4.42 9.79 -1.89
C LYS A 381 4.89 8.84 -2.99
N VAL A 382 4.28 7.67 -3.05
CA VAL A 382 4.46 6.74 -4.16
C VAL A 382 3.35 6.96 -5.16
N CYS A 383 3.71 7.34 -6.37
CA CYS A 383 2.78 7.58 -7.46
C CYS A 383 2.95 6.48 -8.52
N TYR A 384 1.82 6.03 -9.05
CA TYR A 384 1.75 5.04 -10.11
C TYR A 384 0.87 5.56 -11.24
N LYS A 385 1.26 5.29 -12.47
CA LYS A 385 0.49 5.66 -13.65
C LYS A 385 0.31 4.45 -14.54
N ARG A 386 -0.94 4.04 -14.69
CA ARG A 386 -1.30 2.99 -15.63
C ARG A 386 -1.25 3.51 -17.06
N LYS A 387 -0.65 2.76 -17.99
CA LYS A 387 -0.59 3.13 -19.40
C LYS A 387 -1.97 3.37 -20.01
N ALA A 388 -2.91 2.49 -19.69
CA ALA A 388 -4.28 2.53 -20.19
C ALA A 388 -5.07 3.75 -19.70
N ALA A 389 -4.83 4.19 -18.46
CA ALA A 389 -5.53 5.33 -17.86
C ALA A 389 -4.83 6.66 -18.18
N GLY A 390 -3.50 6.67 -18.24
CA GLY A 390 -2.68 7.85 -18.52
C GLY A 390 -2.66 8.90 -17.40
N VAL A 391 -3.19 8.58 -16.22
CA VAL A 391 -3.31 9.49 -15.06
C VAL A 391 -2.42 9.01 -13.92
N TRP A 392 -1.76 9.93 -13.22
CA TRP A 392 -0.98 9.59 -12.04
C TRP A 392 -1.90 9.47 -10.82
N THR A 393 -1.76 8.36 -10.10
CA THR A 393 -2.50 8.10 -8.87
C THR A 393 -1.53 7.86 -7.73
N GLU A 394 -1.80 8.47 -6.58
CA GLU A 394 -1.12 8.09 -5.33
C GLU A 394 -1.53 6.66 -4.99
N VAL A 395 -0.55 5.79 -4.75
CA VAL A 395 -0.80 4.44 -4.27
C VAL A 395 -0.57 4.44 -2.76
N PRO A 396 -1.58 4.10 -1.95
CA PRO A 396 -1.43 4.11 -0.50
C PRO A 396 -0.49 3.01 -0.04
N TYR A 397 0.36 3.33 0.93
CA TYR A 397 1.12 2.32 1.65
C TYR A 397 0.23 1.59 2.64
N ILE A 398 0.40 0.28 2.75
CA ILE A 398 -0.35 -0.54 3.69
C ILE A 398 0.57 -1.10 4.77
N GLU A 399 0.71 -0.35 5.85
CA GLU A 399 1.65 -0.72 6.90
C GLU A 399 1.06 -1.74 7.89
N ASP A 400 -0.27 -1.77 8.05
CA ASP A 400 -1.05 -2.81 8.75
C ASP A 400 -2.56 -2.49 8.61
N VAL A 401 -3.29 -3.21 7.75
CA VAL A 401 -4.76 -3.31 7.91
C VAL A 401 -4.99 -4.45 8.88
N ALA A 402 -5.15 -4.12 10.15
CA ALA A 402 -5.92 -4.99 11.02
C ALA A 402 -7.27 -5.18 10.33
N ALA A 403 -7.57 -6.41 9.88
CA ALA A 403 -8.95 -6.81 9.68
C ALA A 403 -9.72 -6.33 10.92
N ALA A 404 -10.83 -5.61 10.69
CA ALA A 404 -11.63 -4.94 11.71
C ALA A 404 -11.63 -5.76 13.01
N ASP A 405 -11.26 -5.10 14.11
CA ASP A 405 -11.04 -5.71 15.42
C ASP A 405 -12.05 -6.84 15.68
N ARG A 406 -11.53 -8.06 15.79
CA ARG A 406 -12.24 -9.27 16.20
C ARG A 406 -13.17 -8.95 17.38
N PRO A 407 -14.48 -9.23 17.30
CA PRO A 407 -15.29 -9.28 18.51
C PRO A 407 -14.98 -10.60 19.21
N GLY A 408 -13.96 -10.62 20.07
CA GLY A 408 -13.71 -11.80 20.91
C GLY A 408 -12.35 -11.90 21.60
N GLU A 409 -11.32 -11.17 21.19
CA GLU A 409 -10.06 -11.15 21.93
C GLU A 409 -10.08 -9.98 22.91
N THR A 410 -10.29 -10.30 24.18
CA THR A 410 -9.82 -9.44 25.28
C THR A 410 -8.29 -9.45 25.22
N SER A 411 -7.72 -8.69 24.27
CA SER A 411 -6.32 -8.35 24.34
C SER A 411 -6.19 -7.52 25.61
N THR A 412 -5.40 -8.02 26.55
CA THR A 412 -4.95 -7.19 27.66
C THR A 412 -4.06 -6.15 26.98
N ALA A 413 -4.63 -4.97 26.69
CA ALA A 413 -3.91 -3.90 26.02
C ALA A 413 -2.57 -3.70 26.74
N ALA A 414 -1.47 -3.72 25.98
CA ALA A 414 -0.17 -3.36 26.53
C ALA A 414 -0.34 -2.02 27.26
N PRO A 415 0.19 -1.86 28.49
CA PRO A 415 0.01 -0.63 29.24
C PRO A 415 0.55 0.53 28.42
N THR A 416 -0.32 1.50 28.13
CA THR A 416 0.02 2.71 27.39
C THR A 416 1.20 3.39 28.09
N THR A 417 2.29 3.64 27.37
CA THR A 417 3.43 4.36 27.93
C THR A 417 3.01 5.78 28.24
N THR A 418 3.24 6.22 29.49
CA THR A 418 2.88 7.58 29.92
C THR A 418 3.97 8.53 29.45
N PRO A 419 3.69 9.47 28.52
CA PRO A 419 4.71 10.40 28.05
C PRO A 419 5.11 11.36 29.16
N THR A 420 6.36 11.82 29.10
CA THR A 420 6.93 12.78 30.06
C THR A 420 7.19 14.12 29.40
N ASN A 421 6.94 15.20 30.12
CA ASN A 421 7.22 16.55 29.64
C ASN A 421 8.71 16.70 29.28
N PRO A 422 9.06 17.10 28.05
CA PRO A 422 10.45 17.13 27.58
C PRO A 422 11.33 18.17 28.30
N ALA A 423 10.74 19.16 28.97
CA ALA A 423 11.46 20.18 29.72
C ALA A 423 11.60 19.86 31.22
N THR A 424 10.63 19.15 31.82
CA THR A 424 10.57 18.93 33.27
C THR A 424 10.66 17.46 33.70
N GLY A 425 10.52 16.51 32.78
CA GLY A 425 10.48 15.08 33.05
C GLY A 425 9.24 14.60 33.81
N ALA A 426 8.27 15.48 34.08
CA ALA A 426 7.05 15.13 34.79
C ALA A 426 6.11 14.29 33.91
N ALA A 427 5.41 13.32 34.50
CA ALA A 427 4.40 12.51 33.81
C ALA A 427 3.26 13.40 33.29
N CYS A 428 2.84 13.17 32.05
CA CYS A 428 1.81 13.97 31.41
C CYS A 428 0.42 13.33 31.46
N PRO A 429 -0.63 14.13 31.28
CA PRO A 429 -1.98 13.62 31.13
C PRO A 429 -2.07 12.64 29.96
N VAL A 430 -2.80 11.56 30.16
CA VAL A 430 -3.15 10.57 29.13
C VAL A 430 -4.65 10.61 28.88
N ALA A 431 -5.04 10.41 27.62
CA ALA A 431 -6.42 10.16 27.27
C ALA A 431 -6.84 8.81 27.88
N THR A 432 -7.90 8.79 28.67
CA THR A 432 -8.51 7.54 29.14
C THR A 432 -9.59 7.09 28.16
N PRO A 433 -9.58 5.82 27.70
CA PRO A 433 -10.67 5.29 26.91
C PRO A 433 -11.98 5.32 27.71
N THR A 434 -13.04 5.87 27.13
CA THR A 434 -14.36 5.90 27.76
C THR A 434 -14.97 4.50 27.70
N GLN A 435 -15.55 4.01 28.81
CA GLN A 435 -16.21 2.71 28.82
C GLN A 435 -17.23 2.59 27.67
N GLY A 436 -17.04 1.60 26.80
CA GLY A 436 -17.93 1.34 25.65
C GLY A 436 -17.56 2.06 24.34
N ARG A 437 -16.48 2.83 24.28
CA ARG A 437 -15.95 3.40 23.03
C ARG A 437 -14.43 3.14 22.92
N PRO A 438 -13.96 2.25 22.04
CA PRO A 438 -12.52 2.07 21.83
C PRO A 438 -11.91 3.36 21.27
N TRP A 439 -10.60 3.55 21.47
CA TRP A 439 -9.88 4.67 20.86
C TRP A 439 -10.02 4.64 19.35
N LEU A 440 -10.21 5.82 18.76
CA LEU A 440 -10.15 5.98 17.32
C LEU A 440 -8.68 5.99 16.91
N LYS A 441 -8.27 5.12 15.98
CA LYS A 441 -6.88 5.00 15.51
C LYS A 441 -6.52 6.17 14.58
N TYR A 442 -6.49 7.38 15.13
CA TYR A 442 -6.08 8.57 14.41
C TYR A 442 -4.61 8.47 13.99
N LYS A 443 -4.33 8.78 12.73
CA LYS A 443 -2.98 8.81 12.14
C LYS A 443 -2.49 10.25 11.92
N SER A 444 -3.40 11.21 11.88
CA SER A 444 -3.10 12.63 11.73
C SER A 444 -4.13 13.50 12.45
N ALA A 445 -3.82 14.77 12.67
CA ALA A 445 -4.75 15.77 13.18
C ALA A 445 -4.65 17.08 12.40
N GLU A 446 -5.79 17.67 12.03
CA GLU A 446 -5.89 19.02 11.50
C GLU A 446 -6.16 20.01 12.62
N LEU A 447 -5.32 21.03 12.71
CA LEU A 447 -5.42 22.13 13.65
C LEU A 447 -5.72 23.42 12.90
N VAL A 448 -6.79 24.11 13.26
CA VAL A 448 -7.06 25.47 12.78
C VAL A 448 -6.51 26.42 13.82
N LEU A 449 -5.61 27.32 13.43
CA LEU A 449 -5.00 28.30 14.34
C LEU A 449 -5.81 29.60 14.39
N ALA A 450 -5.67 30.33 15.49
CA ALA A 450 -6.29 31.64 15.64
C ALA A 450 -5.62 32.69 14.74
N GLU A 451 -4.33 32.50 14.48
CA GLU A 451 -3.52 33.39 13.65
C GLU A 451 -3.57 33.03 12.16
N LYS A 452 -3.31 34.03 11.32
CA LYS A 452 -3.24 33.89 9.85
C LYS A 452 -1.90 33.36 9.36
N LYS A 453 -0.92 33.21 10.24
CA LYS A 453 0.41 32.66 9.96
C LYS A 453 0.77 31.67 11.05
N LEU A 454 1.67 30.75 10.74
CA LEU A 454 2.22 29.82 11.72
C LEU A 454 3.07 30.60 12.75
N PRO A 455 2.74 30.57 14.05
CA PRO A 455 3.52 31.28 15.05
C PRO A 455 4.95 30.71 15.17
N ASP A 456 5.95 31.56 15.39
CA ASP A 456 7.36 31.12 15.56
C ASP A 456 7.54 30.13 16.72
N LYS A 457 6.65 30.20 17.73
CA LYS A 457 6.65 29.32 18.90
C LYS A 457 5.77 28.09 18.73
N PHE A 458 5.16 27.87 17.58
CA PHE A 458 4.15 26.83 17.36
C PHE A 458 4.59 25.44 17.80
N PHE A 459 5.72 24.94 17.29
CA PHE A 459 6.27 23.64 17.70
C PHE A 459 6.63 23.59 19.18
N SER A 460 7.05 24.71 19.76
CA SER A 460 7.29 24.76 21.20
C SER A 460 6.00 24.66 22.00
N THR A 461 4.90 25.20 21.49
CA THR A 461 3.59 25.16 22.12
C THR A 461 3.02 23.75 22.01
N LEU A 462 3.04 23.14 20.83
CA LEU A 462 2.61 21.76 20.62
C LEU A 462 3.45 20.75 21.42
N SER A 463 4.77 20.94 21.46
CA SER A 463 5.66 20.08 22.25
C SER A 463 5.30 20.08 23.74
N ARG A 464 4.90 21.24 24.29
CA ARG A 464 4.43 21.34 25.68
C ARG A 464 3.02 20.77 25.85
N LEU A 465 2.13 21.04 24.88
CA LEU A 465 0.75 20.60 24.91
C LEU A 465 0.64 19.07 24.86
N LEU A 466 1.38 18.44 23.95
CA LEU A 466 1.37 17.00 23.72
C LEU A 466 2.35 16.23 24.61
N CYS A 467 3.25 16.95 25.28
CA CYS A 467 4.40 16.40 25.99
C CYS A 467 5.30 15.53 25.11
N LEU A 468 5.58 16.02 23.91
CA LEU A 468 6.44 15.33 22.94
C LEU A 468 7.66 16.18 22.64
N LYS A 469 8.80 15.54 22.35
CA LYS A 469 9.96 16.25 21.82
C LYS A 469 9.58 16.91 20.50
N ARG A 470 10.17 18.07 20.18
CA ARG A 470 9.87 18.78 18.93
C ARG A 470 10.17 17.93 17.68
N ALA A 471 11.18 17.05 17.75
CA ALA A 471 11.54 16.13 16.67
C ALA A 471 10.41 15.14 16.32
N MET A 472 9.55 14.82 17.29
CA MET A 472 8.41 13.91 17.10
C MET A 472 7.18 14.58 16.47
N LEU A 473 7.25 15.88 16.21
CA LEU A 473 6.15 16.65 15.62
C LEU A 473 6.48 16.94 14.16
N THR A 474 5.69 16.39 13.24
CA THR A 474 5.85 16.63 11.81
C THR A 474 4.67 17.42 11.28
N LEU A 475 4.97 18.55 10.62
CA LEU A 475 3.97 19.27 9.85
C LEU A 475 3.85 18.65 8.47
N ALA A 476 2.74 17.97 8.24
CA ALA A 476 2.44 17.36 6.95
C ALA A 476 1.94 18.41 5.93
N ARG A 477 1.13 19.39 6.37
CA ARG A 477 0.56 20.41 5.47
C ARG A 477 0.25 21.73 6.20
N LEU A 478 0.38 22.84 5.48
CA LEU A 478 -0.03 24.18 5.92
C LEU A 478 -0.96 24.77 4.85
N ARG A 479 -2.19 25.15 5.20
CA ARG A 479 -3.15 25.81 4.30
C ARG A 479 -3.86 26.96 5.00
N HIS A 480 -4.66 27.75 4.26
CA HIS A 480 -5.55 28.75 4.86
C HIS A 480 -7.00 28.34 4.67
N ASN A 481 -7.83 28.48 5.70
CA ASN A 481 -9.27 28.26 5.56
C ASN A 481 -9.96 29.46 4.87
N LYS A 482 -11.27 29.37 4.63
CA LYS A 482 -12.08 30.44 4.02
C LYS A 482 -12.07 31.76 4.79
N GLU A 483 -11.75 31.72 6.09
CA GLU A 483 -11.64 32.89 6.97
C GLU A 483 -10.22 33.49 6.96
N GLY A 484 -9.29 32.88 6.22
CA GLY A 484 -7.88 33.25 6.14
C GLY A 484 -7.05 32.84 7.35
N LYS A 485 -7.56 31.95 8.21
CA LYS A 485 -6.81 31.37 9.35
C LYS A 485 -5.87 30.27 8.87
N GLN A 486 -4.73 30.13 9.54
CA GLN A 486 -3.77 29.08 9.24
C GLN A 486 -4.34 27.73 9.70
N VAL A 487 -4.34 26.75 8.82
CA VAL A 487 -4.69 25.36 9.06
C VAL A 487 -3.42 24.53 8.95
N VAL A 488 -3.25 23.58 9.86
CA VAL A 488 -2.03 22.80 10.04
C VAL A 488 -2.39 21.34 10.15
N LEU A 489 -1.85 20.50 9.27
CA LEU A 489 -1.94 19.06 9.40
C LEU A 489 -0.71 18.54 10.15
N LEU A 490 -0.94 17.87 11.28
CA LEU A 490 0.07 17.35 12.19
C LEU A 490 0.12 15.83 12.14
N VAL A 491 1.34 15.29 12.02
CA VAL A 491 1.67 13.88 12.16
C VAL A 491 2.65 13.72 13.34
N LEU A 492 2.56 12.61 14.07
CA LEU A 492 3.38 12.33 15.24
C LEU A 492 4.31 11.14 14.97
N ASN A 493 5.60 11.36 15.11
CA ASN A 493 6.63 10.32 15.02
C ASN A 493 6.98 9.86 16.43
N CYS A 494 6.11 9.05 17.03
CA CYS A 494 6.33 8.47 18.36
C CYS A 494 7.30 7.27 18.36
N GLU A 495 7.73 6.83 17.18
CA GLU A 495 8.55 5.64 16.94
C GLU A 495 9.97 6.03 16.51
N GLU A 496 10.69 6.79 17.34
CA GLU A 496 12.13 7.00 17.15
C GLU A 496 12.93 6.04 18.05
N ASP A 497 13.90 5.39 17.39
CA ASP A 497 14.99 4.53 17.87
C ASP A 497 14.67 3.05 18.19
N GLY A 498 14.96 2.17 17.21
CA GLY A 498 15.04 0.71 17.39
C GLY A 498 16.10 0.23 18.40
N ALA A 499 16.90 1.13 18.98
CA ALA A 499 17.79 0.86 20.10
C ALA A 499 17.18 1.21 21.48
N ALA A 500 16.02 1.87 21.51
CA ALA A 500 15.35 2.24 22.75
C ALA A 500 14.52 1.07 23.27
N THR A 501 14.89 0.55 24.45
CA THR A 501 14.13 -0.51 25.14
C THR A 501 12.73 -0.06 25.64
N THR A 502 12.33 1.18 25.37
CA THR A 502 11.10 1.82 25.85
C THR A 502 10.51 2.74 24.78
N ARG A 503 9.27 2.47 24.34
CA ARG A 503 8.48 3.38 23.50
C ARG A 503 8.22 4.68 24.26
N GLU A 504 8.69 5.82 23.73
CA GLU A 504 8.56 7.12 24.41
C GLU A 504 7.11 7.65 24.44
N CYS A 505 6.32 7.34 23.42
CA CYS A 505 4.88 7.65 23.37
C CYS A 505 4.09 6.68 22.49
N ASP A 506 2.77 6.70 22.65
CA ASP A 506 1.79 6.02 21.79
C ASP A 506 1.11 7.09 20.91
N SER A 507 1.33 7.05 19.59
CA SER A 507 0.79 8.04 18.66
C SER A 507 -0.74 8.04 18.62
N VAL A 508 -1.37 6.87 18.70
CA VAL A 508 -2.84 6.73 18.75
C VAL A 508 -3.36 7.42 19.99
N GLU A 509 -2.76 7.16 21.14
CA GLU A 509 -3.17 7.80 22.37
C GLU A 509 -2.94 9.32 22.34
N ARG A 510 -1.79 9.79 21.84
CA ARG A 510 -1.48 11.23 21.75
C ARG A 510 -2.45 11.99 20.84
N PHE A 511 -2.89 11.39 19.74
CA PHE A 511 -3.92 12.00 18.90
C PHE A 511 -5.29 12.01 19.58
N ASN A 512 -5.68 10.92 20.26
CA ASN A 512 -6.93 10.92 21.03
C ASN A 512 -6.89 11.97 22.15
N TYR A 513 -5.74 12.16 22.80
CA TYR A 513 -5.53 13.22 23.77
C TYR A 513 -5.71 14.61 23.14
N LEU A 514 -5.03 14.89 22.03
CA LEU A 514 -5.11 16.18 21.32
C LEU A 514 -6.54 16.52 20.90
N VAL A 515 -7.29 15.54 20.39
CA VAL A 515 -8.70 15.69 19.96
C VAL A 515 -9.64 15.84 21.16
N SER A 516 -9.29 15.28 22.32
CA SER A 516 -10.10 15.36 23.54
C SER A 516 -9.99 16.70 24.29
N LEU A 517 -9.02 17.55 23.95
CA LEU A 517 -8.81 18.84 24.61
C LEU A 517 -10.03 19.76 24.42
N SER A 518 -10.38 20.49 25.47
CA SER A 518 -11.50 21.45 25.40
C SER A 518 -11.15 22.64 24.51
N ALA A 519 -12.17 23.30 23.96
CA ALA A 519 -12.00 24.52 23.17
C ALA A 519 -11.26 25.62 23.96
N GLU A 520 -11.48 25.70 25.27
CA GLU A 520 -10.76 26.64 26.15
C GLU A 520 -9.27 26.31 26.19
N GLN A 521 -8.89 25.04 26.43
CA GLN A 521 -7.50 24.59 26.47
C GLN A 521 -6.78 24.79 25.13
N LEU A 522 -7.47 24.55 24.02
CA LEU A 522 -6.92 24.80 22.68
C LEU A 522 -6.72 26.30 22.43
N SER A 523 -7.67 27.14 22.86
CA SER A 523 -7.63 28.59 22.65
C SER A 523 -6.46 29.26 23.38
N GLU A 524 -6.10 28.79 24.59
CA GLU A 524 -4.92 29.25 25.34
C GLU A 524 -3.60 29.02 24.59
N HIS A 525 -3.62 28.10 23.63
CA HIS A 525 -2.49 27.75 22.77
C HIS A 525 -2.61 28.28 21.35
N GLY A 526 -3.58 29.15 21.08
CA GLY A 526 -3.79 29.75 19.76
C GLY A 526 -4.37 28.77 18.74
N ILE A 527 -5.00 27.68 19.19
CA ILE A 527 -5.67 26.69 18.35
C ILE A 527 -7.19 26.87 18.50
N VAL A 528 -7.89 27.06 17.39
CA VAL A 528 -9.34 27.25 17.32
C VAL A 528 -10.07 25.92 17.35
N SER A 529 -9.56 24.92 16.63
CA SER A 529 -10.16 23.59 16.56
C SER A 529 -9.14 22.54 16.18
N VAL A 530 -9.42 21.30 16.60
CA VAL A 530 -8.66 20.11 16.23
C VAL A 530 -9.64 19.06 15.67
N GLN A 531 -9.27 18.43 14.57
CA GLN A 531 -9.99 17.29 14.01
C GLN A 531 -9.01 16.15 13.73
N GLY A 532 -9.22 14.99 14.37
CA GLY A 532 -8.42 13.79 14.09
C GLY A 532 -8.89 13.08 12.81
N SER A 533 -7.96 12.49 12.06
CA SER A 533 -8.24 11.64 10.91
C SER A 533 -7.62 10.26 11.08
N THR A 534 -8.39 9.21 10.80
CA THR A 534 -7.91 7.81 10.78
C THR A 534 -7.08 7.49 9.54
N HIS A 535 -7.08 8.40 8.57
CA HIS A 535 -6.23 8.36 7.41
C HIS A 535 -5.06 9.31 7.61
N MET A 536 -3.90 8.95 7.06
CA MET A 536 -2.77 9.87 7.03
C MET A 536 -3.05 11.09 6.12
N PHE A 537 -4.09 11.00 5.26
CA PHE A 537 -4.35 11.94 4.16
C PHE A 537 -5.81 12.33 3.86
N ALA A 538 -6.81 11.87 4.60
CA ALA A 538 -8.21 12.25 4.29
C ALA A 538 -8.70 13.34 5.25
N ILE A 539 -8.57 14.59 4.81
CA ILE A 539 -9.50 15.66 5.19
C ILE A 539 -9.85 16.40 3.91
N ASP A 540 -11.13 16.34 3.55
CA ASP A 540 -11.71 16.87 2.32
C ASP A 540 -11.13 18.23 1.93
N ASP A 541 -10.62 18.31 0.70
CA ASP A 541 -10.49 19.58 -0.03
C ASP A 541 -11.87 19.98 -0.57
N ASP A 542 -12.88 20.03 0.30
CA ASP A 542 -14.17 20.52 -0.09
C ASP A 542 -14.15 22.05 -0.14
N THR A 543 -14.29 22.55 -1.37
CA THR A 543 -14.63 23.92 -1.79
C THR A 543 -13.52 24.97 -1.81
N VAL A 544 -12.53 24.83 -2.71
CA VAL A 544 -11.86 26.00 -3.29
C VAL A 544 -12.66 26.45 -4.52
N GLY A 545 -13.58 27.37 -4.27
CA GLY A 545 -14.27 28.11 -5.31
C GLY A 545 -13.27 28.80 -6.25
N LYS A 546 -13.63 28.83 -7.53
CA LYS A 546 -13.02 29.64 -8.59
C LYS A 546 -12.68 31.04 -8.07
N SER A 547 -11.41 31.26 -7.73
CA SER A 547 -10.83 32.59 -7.57
C SER A 547 -9.86 32.78 -8.72
N SER A 548 -10.34 33.46 -9.76
CA SER A 548 -9.55 33.81 -10.93
C SER A 548 -8.45 34.80 -10.55
N ASN A 549 -7.26 34.31 -10.24
CA ASN A 549 -6.10 35.16 -10.07
C ASN A 549 -5.38 35.33 -11.43
N THR A 550 -6.03 36.04 -12.35
CA THR A 550 -5.50 36.40 -13.67
C THR A 550 -4.25 37.27 -13.59
N PHE A 551 -3.96 37.87 -12.43
CA PHE A 551 -2.79 38.72 -12.22
C PHE A 551 -1.48 37.91 -12.06
N GLY A 552 -1.55 36.72 -11.46
CA GLY A 552 -0.39 35.84 -11.28
C GLY A 552 0.13 35.26 -12.59
N LEU A 553 -0.78 34.93 -13.53
CA LEU A 553 -0.46 34.37 -14.83
C LEU A 553 0.21 35.40 -15.76
N VAL A 554 -0.16 36.69 -15.63
CA VAL A 554 0.49 37.81 -16.33
C VAL A 554 1.90 38.06 -15.80
N LEU A 555 2.10 37.97 -14.48
CA LEU A 555 3.42 38.10 -13.87
C LEU A 555 4.35 36.94 -14.24
N LEU A 556 3.83 35.70 -14.29
CA LEU A 556 4.59 34.52 -14.69
C LEU A 556 4.98 34.55 -16.17
N SER A 557 4.08 35.01 -17.05
CA SER A 557 4.40 35.18 -18.48
C SER A 557 5.41 36.30 -18.74
N LEU A 558 5.35 37.42 -18.01
CA LEU A 558 6.39 38.47 -18.06
C LEU A 558 7.75 37.96 -17.54
N SER A 559 7.75 37.12 -16.51
CA SER A 559 8.96 36.51 -15.94
C SER A 559 9.62 35.54 -16.92
N ILE A 560 8.82 34.71 -17.60
CA ILE A 560 9.29 33.77 -18.62
C ILE A 560 9.83 34.53 -19.85
N LEU A 561 9.18 35.62 -20.28
CA LEU A 561 9.69 36.47 -21.35
C LEU A 561 11.00 37.18 -20.97
N ALA A 562 11.13 37.65 -19.73
CA ALA A 562 12.36 38.25 -19.24
C ALA A 562 13.50 37.23 -19.11
N ALA A 563 13.21 36.02 -18.61
CA ALA A 563 14.18 34.92 -18.53
C ALA A 563 14.60 34.44 -19.93
N GLY A 564 13.65 34.24 -20.84
CA GLY A 564 13.94 33.90 -22.24
C GLY A 564 14.75 34.98 -22.95
N GLY A 565 14.44 36.25 -22.72
CA GLY A 565 15.21 37.39 -23.23
C GLY A 565 16.64 37.42 -22.68
N MET A 566 16.85 37.10 -21.40
CA MET A 566 18.19 37.01 -20.82
C MET A 566 18.99 35.81 -21.33
N VAL A 567 18.35 34.67 -21.59
CA VAL A 567 19.01 33.49 -22.20
C VAL A 567 19.42 33.79 -23.64
N VAL A 568 18.54 34.40 -24.45
CA VAL A 568 18.87 34.79 -25.83
C VAL A 568 19.96 35.86 -25.85
N PHE A 569 19.92 36.83 -24.93
CA PHE A 569 20.98 37.82 -24.78
C PHE A 569 22.32 37.17 -24.37
N ALA A 570 22.31 36.23 -23.43
CA ALA A 570 23.50 35.51 -22.99
C ALA A 570 24.10 34.63 -24.09
N VAL A 571 23.25 33.91 -24.84
CA VAL A 571 23.67 33.08 -25.99
C VAL A 571 24.19 33.96 -27.14
N GLY A 572 23.55 35.09 -27.41
CA GLY A 572 24.02 36.07 -28.40
C GLY A 572 25.39 36.65 -28.03
N ARG A 573 25.57 37.09 -26.76
CA ARG A 573 26.86 37.56 -26.22
C ARG A 573 27.94 36.47 -26.23
N TYR A 574 27.55 35.21 -26.03
CA TYR A 574 28.44 34.05 -26.07
C TYR A 574 28.94 33.78 -27.50
N GLN A 575 28.04 33.78 -28.49
CA GLN A 575 28.39 33.60 -29.90
C GLN A 575 29.23 34.77 -30.45
N GLU A 576 28.91 36.01 -30.07
CA GLU A 576 29.66 37.20 -30.49
C GLU A 576 31.10 37.20 -29.94
N ARG A 577 31.30 36.68 -28.72
CA ARG A 577 32.65 36.48 -28.14
C ARG A 577 33.38 35.29 -28.75
N ARG A 578 32.68 34.20 -29.07
CA ARG A 578 33.26 33.01 -29.71
C ARG A 578 33.83 33.34 -31.10
N HIS A 579 33.12 34.14 -31.89
CA HIS A 579 33.64 34.62 -33.19
C HIS A 579 34.88 35.52 -33.07
N HIS A 580 35.02 36.25 -31.97
CA HIS A 580 36.21 37.07 -31.71
C HIS A 580 37.45 36.25 -31.37
N PHE A 581 37.31 35.07 -30.73
CA PHE A 581 38.46 34.22 -30.36
C PHE A 581 38.97 33.36 -31.51
N VAL A 582 38.10 32.91 -32.41
CA VAL A 582 38.49 32.16 -33.63
C VAL A 582 39.27 33.06 -34.62
N GLN A 583 39.02 34.37 -34.64
CA GLN A 583 39.79 35.31 -35.47
C GLN A 583 41.23 35.57 -34.99
N PHE A 584 41.60 35.15 -33.78
CA PHE A 584 42.96 35.26 -33.25
C PHE A 584 43.74 33.93 -33.25
N GLY A 585 43.24 32.90 -33.95
CA GLY A 585 44.00 31.68 -34.24
C GLY A 585 44.04 30.66 -33.10
N LEU A 586 43.03 30.64 -32.23
CA LEU A 586 42.79 29.54 -31.30
C LEU A 586 41.90 28.49 -31.97
N ASP A 587 42.32 27.24 -31.96
CA ASP A 587 41.54 26.10 -32.46
C ASP A 587 40.33 25.83 -31.52
N ASP A 588 39.24 25.30 -32.07
CA ASP A 588 37.94 25.15 -31.37
C ASP A 588 38.05 24.34 -30.06
N ASP A 589 39.03 23.43 -29.97
CA ASP A 589 39.24 22.57 -28.80
C ASP A 589 39.88 23.33 -27.61
N ASP A 590 40.70 24.37 -27.86
CA ASP A 590 41.31 25.18 -26.79
C ASP A 590 40.31 26.15 -26.14
N VAL A 591 39.19 26.44 -26.82
CA VAL A 591 38.12 27.32 -26.32
C VAL A 591 37.20 26.57 -25.36
N ASP A 592 36.98 25.27 -25.57
CA ASP A 592 36.16 24.44 -24.70
C ASP A 592 36.86 24.12 -23.36
N ASP A 593 38.19 24.00 -23.36
CA ASP A 593 38.99 23.83 -22.13
C ASP A 593 39.00 25.07 -21.21
N MET A 594 38.74 26.27 -21.77
CA MET A 594 38.69 27.51 -20.99
C MET A 594 37.40 27.64 -20.15
N TYR A 595 36.39 26.80 -20.43
CA TYR A 595 35.11 26.77 -19.73
C TYR A 595 34.75 25.38 -19.18
N ASP A 596 35.74 24.52 -18.93
CA ASP A 596 35.50 23.26 -18.22
C ASP A 596 35.11 23.53 -16.75
N PHE A 597 33.82 23.39 -16.46
CA PHE A 597 33.26 23.50 -15.10
C PHE A 597 33.68 22.33 -14.18
N ASN A 598 34.36 21.31 -14.71
CA ASN A 598 34.90 20.20 -13.91
C ASN A 598 36.33 20.48 -13.40
N ALA A 599 37.01 21.53 -13.87
CA ALA A 599 38.25 22.02 -13.29
C ALA A 599 37.99 22.95 -12.09
N ALA A 600 37.29 22.47 -11.07
CA ALA A 600 37.16 23.19 -9.81
C ALA A 600 38.45 23.02 -8.97
N PRO A 601 39.18 24.08 -8.62
CA PRO A 601 40.33 23.95 -7.74
C PRO A 601 39.86 23.66 -6.31
N ALA A 602 40.26 22.49 -5.80
CA ALA A 602 40.21 22.16 -4.39
C ALA A 602 41.22 23.01 -3.61
N SER A 603 40.85 24.23 -3.20
CA SER A 603 41.38 24.89 -2.00
C SER A 603 40.83 26.32 -1.81
N ALA A 604 40.45 26.60 -0.56
CA ALA A 604 40.45 27.92 0.10
C ALA A 604 39.29 28.90 -0.18
N MET A 605 38.25 28.83 0.65
CA MET A 605 37.74 30.05 1.30
C MET A 605 38.34 30.12 2.70
N ARG A 606 39.51 30.73 2.81
CA ARG A 606 40.01 31.30 4.07
C ARG A 606 40.24 32.78 3.81
N ASN A 607 39.53 33.61 4.56
CA ASN A 607 39.69 35.06 4.60
C ASN A 607 41.17 35.43 4.67
N GLU A 608 41.63 36.33 3.80
CA GLU A 608 42.47 37.46 4.20
C GLU A 608 42.66 38.45 3.04
N TYR A 609 42.33 39.70 3.33
CA TYR A 609 42.84 40.86 2.61
C TYR A 609 44.36 40.91 2.83
N ASP A 610 45.16 40.81 1.77
CA ASP A 610 46.36 41.65 1.69
C ASP A 610 46.89 41.81 0.26
N VAL A 611 47.23 43.05 -0.07
CA VAL A 611 47.72 43.49 -1.37
C VAL A 611 49.24 43.40 -1.36
N ALA A 612 49.84 42.61 -2.24
CA ALA A 612 51.24 42.75 -2.60
C ALA A 612 51.47 42.44 -4.09
N ALA A 613 52.10 43.40 -4.79
CA ALA A 613 52.43 43.31 -6.20
C ALA A 613 53.58 42.30 -6.43
N GLN A 614 53.42 41.40 -7.40
CA GLN A 614 54.50 40.56 -7.90
C GLN A 614 54.98 41.01 -9.30
N PRO A 615 56.28 40.81 -9.61
CA PRO A 615 56.98 41.48 -10.70
C PRO A 615 56.83 40.77 -12.05
N ALA A 616 57.00 41.54 -13.13
CA ALA A 616 56.85 41.10 -14.52
C ALA A 616 57.80 39.94 -14.90
N PRO A 617 57.31 38.90 -15.62
CA PRO A 617 58.17 37.84 -16.13
C PRO A 617 59.01 38.29 -17.35
N ALA A 618 60.23 37.75 -17.43
CA ALA A 618 61.24 38.09 -18.43
C ALA A 618 60.94 37.49 -19.82
N PRO A 619 61.41 38.12 -20.92
CA PRO A 619 61.15 37.67 -22.29
C PRO A 619 61.97 36.42 -22.66
N ILE A 620 61.31 35.42 -23.24
CA ILE A 620 61.95 34.24 -23.82
C ILE A 620 62.59 34.62 -25.16
N ARG A 621 63.91 34.43 -25.25
CA ARG A 621 64.69 34.47 -26.48
C ARG A 621 64.62 33.10 -27.18
N ASN A 622 64.45 33.14 -28.50
CA ASN A 622 64.60 32.06 -29.47
C ASN A 622 63.43 31.08 -29.61
N ALA A 623 62.55 31.36 -30.56
CA ALA A 623 61.92 30.34 -31.39
C ALA A 623 61.99 30.80 -32.85
N VAL A 624 62.62 29.97 -33.68
CA VAL A 624 62.85 30.14 -35.11
C VAL A 624 61.56 29.78 -35.85
N ILE A 625 61.17 30.59 -36.84
CA ILE A 625 60.07 30.31 -37.75
C ILE A 625 60.69 29.83 -39.06
N GLU A 626 60.45 28.58 -39.43
CA GLU A 626 60.67 28.07 -40.79
C GLU A 626 59.36 28.25 -41.57
N LEU A 627 59.44 28.88 -42.74
CA LEU A 627 58.37 28.98 -43.72
C LEU A 627 58.75 28.06 -44.88
N GLU A 628 57.91 27.08 -45.20
CA GLU A 628 57.90 26.42 -46.52
C GLU A 628 56.78 27.04 -47.37
N ASP A 629 57.10 27.25 -48.66
CA ASP A 629 56.33 27.95 -49.70
C ASP A 629 54.92 27.42 -49.98
#